data_AF-A0A7V2LX35-F1
#
_entry.id   AF-A0A7V2LX35-F1
#
_cell.length_a   1.000
_cell.length_b   1.000
_cell.length_c   1.000
_cell.angle_alpha   90.00
_cell.angle_beta   90.00
_cell.angle_gamma   90.00
#
_symmetry.space_group_name_H-M   'P 1'
#
loop_
_entity.id
_entity.type
_entity.pdbx_description
1 polymer ?
#
loop_
_entity_poly.entity_id
_entity_poly.type
_entity_poly.pdbx_seq_one_letter_code
_entity_poly.pdbx_strand_id
1 'polypeptide(L)'
;MNAALWLGYATTYIEMLSTLEESAYLTYVLDYLYGRIPAGNLRPNEQTALVRAIEALRTFVLSHARQDGSFTSSSCQAPLTETRYALFVLNLLEDMTQDLIFYTQAPLRPVQRIYEWVPYIERTYAFVTGASGV
;
A
#
# COMPACT_ATOMS: atom_id res chain seq x y z
N MET A 1 8.88 23.22 2.18
CA MET A 1 8.89 21.91 2.86
C MET A 1 9.81 20.98 2.08
N ASN A 2 10.74 20.28 2.74
CA ASN A 2 11.63 19.32 2.07
C ASN A 2 10.96 17.94 2.00
N ALA A 3 10.14 17.70 0.96
CA ALA A 3 9.34 16.48 0.84
C ALA A 3 10.19 15.21 0.79
N ALA A 4 11.34 15.23 0.12
CA ALA A 4 12.27 14.10 0.03
C ALA A 4 12.84 13.68 1.40
N LEU A 5 13.23 14.64 2.23
CA LEU A 5 13.70 14.34 3.59
C LEU A 5 12.61 13.68 4.43
N TRP A 6 11.40 14.24 4.40
CA TRP A 6 10.26 13.69 5.12
C TRP A 6 9.83 12.33 4.59
N LEU A 7 9.92 12.11 3.27
CA LEU A 7 9.66 10.81 2.65
C LEU A 7 10.63 9.76 3.21
N GLY A 8 11.93 10.08 3.23
CA GLY A 8 12.94 9.21 3.83
C GLY A 8 12.64 8.89 5.30
N TYR A 9 12.26 9.89 6.09
CA TYR A 9 11.88 9.67 7.49
C TYR A 9 10.62 8.82 7.64
N ALA A 10 9.59 9.04 6.81
CA ALA A 10 8.38 8.24 6.83
C ALA A 10 8.67 6.76 6.56
N THR A 11 9.59 6.45 5.63
CA THR A 11 9.93 5.05 5.33
C THR A 11 10.51 4.28 6.54
N THR A 12 11.07 4.95 7.55
CA THR A 12 11.61 4.26 8.73
C THR A 12 10.52 3.75 9.68
N TYR A 13 9.28 4.23 9.56
CA TYR A 13 8.17 3.79 10.41
C TYR A 13 7.58 2.44 10.01
N ILE A 14 7.95 1.91 8.84
CA ILE A 14 7.40 0.65 8.31
C ILE A 14 7.69 -0.52 9.26
N GLU A 15 8.87 -0.54 9.87
CA GLU A 15 9.28 -1.59 10.82
C GLU A 15 8.51 -1.52 12.15
N MET A 16 7.82 -0.41 12.42
CA MET A 16 7.05 -0.19 13.65
C MET A 16 5.56 -0.47 13.47
N LEU A 17 5.11 -0.81 12.26
CA LEU A 17 3.71 -1.07 11.97
C LEU A 17 3.20 -2.31 12.73
N SER A 18 2.03 -2.17 13.34
CA SER A 18 1.36 -3.26 14.06
C SER A 18 -0.06 -3.51 13.56
N THR A 19 -0.67 -2.51 12.88
CA THR A 19 -2.05 -2.60 12.38
C THR A 19 -2.20 -2.14 10.93
N LEU A 20 -3.27 -2.59 10.28
CA LEU A 20 -3.68 -2.15 8.94
C LEU A 20 -4.09 -0.67 8.91
N GLU A 21 -4.59 -0.14 10.01
CA GLU A 21 -4.89 1.30 10.12
C GLU A 21 -3.60 2.14 10.05
N GLU A 22 -2.58 1.76 10.83
CA GLU A 22 -1.27 2.43 10.80
C GLU A 22 -0.63 2.34 9.41
N SER A 23 -0.75 1.20 8.73
CA SER A 23 -0.23 1.05 7.37
C SER A 23 -1.00 1.93 6.37
N ALA A 24 -2.31 2.11 6.53
CA ALA A 24 -3.10 3.04 5.73
C ALA A 24 -2.65 4.49 5.93
N TYR A 25 -2.47 4.92 7.18
CA TYR A 25 -1.97 6.28 7.48
C TYR A 25 -0.57 6.50 6.93
N LEU A 26 0.33 5.53 7.11
CA LEU A 26 1.69 5.65 6.58
C LEU A 26 1.70 5.69 5.05
N THR A 27 0.92 4.83 4.40
CA THR A 27 0.83 4.79 2.92
C THR A 27 0.30 6.11 2.37
N TYR A 28 -0.72 6.69 3.00
CA TYR A 28 -1.22 8.02 2.64
C TYR A 28 -0.13 9.10 2.77
N VAL A 29 0.66 9.06 3.85
CA VAL A 29 1.78 10.01 4.04
C VAL A 29 2.85 9.82 2.97
N LEU A 30 3.20 8.58 2.62
CA LEU A 30 4.19 8.29 1.59
C LEU A 30 3.72 8.77 0.21
N ASP A 31 2.48 8.46 -0.18
CA ASP A 31 1.86 8.92 -1.42
C ASP A 31 1.86 10.45 -1.51
N TYR A 32 1.36 11.11 -0.47
CA TYR A 32 1.33 12.57 -0.41
C TYR A 32 2.73 13.19 -0.54
N LEU A 33 3.73 12.68 0.20
CA LEU A 33 5.09 13.21 0.15
C LEU A 33 5.76 12.95 -1.19
N TYR A 34 5.56 11.76 -1.76
CA TYR A 34 6.04 11.40 -3.09
C TYR A 34 5.48 12.35 -4.15
N GLY A 35 4.16 12.58 -4.16
CA GLY A 35 3.49 13.49 -5.11
C GLY A 35 3.91 14.96 -5.00
N ARG A 36 4.64 15.35 -3.94
CA ARG A 36 5.24 16.69 -3.80
C ARG A 36 6.65 16.80 -4.37
N ILE A 37 7.27 15.68 -4.73
CA ILE A 37 8.59 15.65 -5.37
C ILE A 37 8.37 15.74 -6.89
N PRO A 38 8.91 16.76 -7.58
CA PRO A 38 8.77 16.85 -9.04
C PRO A 38 9.30 15.59 -9.74
N ALA A 39 8.63 15.17 -10.81
CA ALA A 39 9.06 14.03 -11.61
C ALA A 39 10.52 14.18 -12.07
N GLY A 40 11.32 13.11 -11.92
CA GLY A 40 12.75 13.12 -12.23
C GLY A 40 13.66 13.68 -11.12
N ASN A 41 13.12 14.23 -10.03
CA ASN A 41 13.90 14.78 -8.91
C ASN A 41 14.07 13.80 -7.73
N LEU A 42 13.44 12.62 -7.79
CA LEU A 42 13.67 11.57 -6.80
C LEU A 42 15.04 10.94 -7.03
N ARG A 43 15.95 11.06 -6.06
CA ARG A 43 17.32 10.56 -6.20
C ARG A 43 17.34 9.02 -6.15
N PRO A 44 18.35 8.36 -6.76
CA PRO A 44 18.40 6.90 -6.82
C PRO A 44 18.32 6.18 -5.46
N ASN A 45 18.94 6.76 -4.43
CA ASN A 45 18.88 6.21 -3.07
C ASN A 45 17.49 6.39 -2.42
N GLU A 46 16.80 7.50 -2.70
CA GLU A 46 15.44 7.77 -2.22
C GLU A 46 14.44 6.87 -2.94
N GLN A 47 14.60 6.69 -4.25
CA GLN A 47 13.85 5.72 -5.05
C GLN A 47 14.04 4.30 -4.52
N THR A 48 15.28 3.90 -4.22
CA THR A 48 15.56 2.58 -3.64
C THR A 48 14.88 2.40 -2.29
N ALA A 49 14.91 3.42 -1.42
CA ALA A 49 14.23 3.39 -0.14
C ALA A 49 12.70 3.27 -0.31
N LEU A 50 12.13 4.03 -1.24
CA LEU A 50 10.70 4.00 -1.53
C LEU A 50 10.25 2.65 -2.13
N VAL A 51 11.04 2.07 -3.03
CA VAL A 51 10.79 0.72 -3.58
C VAL A 51 10.76 -0.33 -2.46
N ARG A 52 11.73 -0.28 -1.54
CA ARG A 52 11.76 -1.19 -0.37
C ARG A 52 10.56 -0.97 0.53
N ALA A 53 10.17 0.28 0.74
CA ALA A 53 9.00 0.64 1.53
C ALA A 53 7.71 0.08 0.93
N ILE A 54 7.51 0.21 -0.38
CA ILE A 54 6.35 -0.33 -1.11
C ILE A 54 6.27 -1.85 -0.94
N GLU A 55 7.37 -2.57 -1.16
CA GLU A 55 7.40 -4.04 -1.02
C GLU A 55 7.15 -4.49 0.43
N ALA A 56 7.71 -3.77 1.41
CA ALA A 56 7.51 -4.06 2.82
C ALA A 56 6.05 -3.82 3.27
N LEU A 57 5.45 -2.69 2.87
CA LEU A 57 4.04 -2.38 3.15
C LEU A 57 3.10 -3.39 2.49
N ARG A 58 3.37 -3.73 1.22
CA ARG A 58 2.60 -4.76 0.51
C ARG A 58 2.69 -6.10 1.24
N THR A 59 3.90 -6.52 1.62
CA THR A 59 4.10 -7.77 2.37
C THR A 59 3.35 -7.76 3.70
N PHE A 60 3.44 -6.66 4.45
CA PHE A 60 2.73 -6.47 5.70
C PHE A 60 1.21 -6.62 5.50
N VAL A 61 0.62 -5.86 4.57
CA VAL A 61 -0.84 -5.91 4.33
C VAL A 61 -1.29 -7.29 3.87
N LEU A 62 -0.56 -7.94 2.95
CA LEU A 62 -0.91 -9.27 2.46
C LEU A 62 -0.79 -10.36 3.53
N SER A 63 0.07 -10.19 4.53
CA SER A 63 0.17 -11.13 5.66
C SER A 63 -1.11 -11.18 6.51
N HIS A 64 -1.95 -10.15 6.43
CA HIS A 64 -3.24 -10.05 7.13
C HIS A 64 -4.44 -10.53 6.31
N ALA A 65 -4.23 -10.96 5.06
CA ALA A 65 -5.30 -11.46 4.20
C ALA A 65 -5.86 -12.81 4.72
N ARG A 66 -7.18 -12.94 4.71
CA ARG A 66 -7.90 -14.16 5.09
C ARG A 66 -8.55 -14.81 3.88
N GLN A 67 -8.73 -16.13 3.94
CA GLN A 67 -9.33 -16.90 2.85
C GLN A 67 -10.80 -16.54 2.59
N ASP A 68 -11.50 -15.94 3.56
CA ASP A 68 -12.87 -15.46 3.41
C ASP A 68 -12.97 -14.13 2.63
N GLY A 69 -11.83 -13.55 2.23
CA GLY A 69 -11.76 -12.28 1.50
C GLY A 69 -11.58 -11.06 2.40
N SER A 70 -11.65 -11.22 3.73
CA SER A 70 -11.37 -10.15 4.68
C SER A 70 -9.87 -9.94 4.91
N PHE A 71 -9.50 -8.80 5.48
CA PHE A 71 -8.19 -8.55 6.06
C PHE A 71 -8.34 -8.24 7.54
N THR A 72 -7.46 -8.81 8.37
CA THR A 72 -7.51 -8.59 9.82
C THR A 72 -6.13 -8.48 10.47
N SER A 73 -5.89 -7.40 11.21
CA SER A 73 -4.69 -7.21 12.04
C SER A 73 -5.00 -7.02 13.52
N SER A 74 -6.24 -6.64 13.86
CA SER A 74 -6.67 -6.35 15.22
C SER A 74 -8.02 -7.01 15.53
N SER A 75 -8.17 -7.57 16.73
CA SER A 75 -9.46 -8.07 17.21
C SER A 75 -10.40 -6.96 17.68
N CYS A 76 -9.89 -5.74 17.84
CA CYS A 76 -10.65 -4.60 18.34
C CYS A 76 -11.38 -3.83 17.23
N GLN A 77 -11.05 -4.08 15.96
CA GLN A 77 -11.64 -3.41 14.81
C GLN A 77 -12.57 -4.35 14.04
N ALA A 78 -13.61 -3.77 13.42
CA ALA A 78 -14.50 -4.55 12.57
C ALA A 78 -13.72 -5.03 11.33
N PRO A 79 -13.82 -6.32 10.94
CA PRO A 79 -13.13 -6.86 9.78
C PRO A 79 -13.41 -6.10 8.47
N LEU A 80 -14.60 -5.52 8.32
CA LEU A 80 -14.93 -4.66 7.18
C LEU A 80 -14.08 -3.38 7.13
N THR A 81 -13.84 -2.76 8.28
CA THR A 81 -13.00 -1.56 8.40
C THR A 81 -11.54 -1.89 8.07
N GLU A 82 -11.01 -2.97 8.65
CA GLU A 82 -9.65 -3.43 8.36
C GLU A 82 -9.45 -3.80 6.88
N THR A 83 -10.46 -4.42 6.27
CA THR A 83 -10.47 -4.70 4.82
C THR A 83 -10.41 -3.43 3.99
N ARG A 84 -11.10 -2.35 4.39
CA ARG A 84 -11.01 -1.06 3.69
C ARG A 84 -9.61 -0.45 3.79
N TYR A 85 -8.96 -0.54 4.96
CA TYR A 85 -7.58 -0.09 5.12
C TYR A 85 -6.62 -0.86 4.21
N ALA A 86 -6.72 -2.19 4.18
CA ALA A 86 -5.91 -3.02 3.30
C ALA A 86 -6.11 -2.67 1.82
N LEU A 87 -7.36 -2.53 1.37
CA LEU A 87 -7.68 -2.17 -0.01
C LEU A 87 -7.18 -0.78 -0.38
N PHE A 88 -7.29 0.18 0.54
CA PHE A 88 -6.76 1.53 0.36
C PHE A 88 -5.24 1.52 0.18
N VAL A 89 -4.52 0.78 1.04
CA VAL A 89 -3.06 0.63 0.92
C VAL A 89 -2.69 0.00 -0.40
N LEU A 90 -3.28 -1.16 -0.74
CA LEU A 90 -2.94 -1.87 -1.97
C LEU A 90 -3.18 -1.01 -3.21
N ASN A 91 -4.29 -0.26 -3.26
CA ASN A 91 -4.56 0.65 -4.38
C ASN A 91 -3.47 1.72 -4.52
N LEU A 92 -3.13 2.43 -3.43
CA LEU A 92 -2.10 3.47 -3.50
C LEU A 92 -0.72 2.91 -3.83
N LEU A 93 -0.36 1.73 -3.30
CA LEU A 93 0.93 1.12 -3.64
C LEU A 93 1.00 0.69 -5.11
N GLU A 94 -0.12 0.23 -5.70
CA GLU A 94 -0.23 -0.06 -7.13
C GLU A 94 -0.02 1.21 -7.96
N ASP A 95 -0.69 2.31 -7.59
CA ASP A 95 -0.56 3.62 -8.27
C ASP A 95 0.88 4.15 -8.19
N MET A 96 1.48 4.19 -6.98
CA MET A 96 2.86 4.61 -6.78
C MET A 96 3.87 3.74 -7.55
N THR A 97 3.59 2.44 -7.68
CA THR A 97 4.44 1.52 -8.46
C THR A 97 4.43 1.86 -9.94
N GLN A 98 3.25 2.14 -10.49
CA GLN A 98 3.12 2.56 -11.88
C GLN A 98 3.84 3.90 -12.14
N ASP A 99 3.68 4.86 -11.24
CA ASP A 99 4.38 6.16 -11.34
C ASP A 99 5.90 6.00 -11.27
N LEU A 100 6.41 5.17 -10.35
CA LEU A 100 7.85 4.91 -10.24
C LEU A 100 8.41 4.25 -11.51
N ILE A 101 7.69 3.30 -12.10
CA ILE A 101 8.10 2.68 -13.37
C ILE A 101 8.13 3.74 -14.48
N PHE A 102 7.08 4.55 -14.58
CA PHE A 102 6.94 5.54 -15.65
C PHE A 102 7.97 6.68 -15.55
N TYR A 103 8.10 7.30 -14.38
CA TYR A 103 8.92 8.51 -14.20
C TYR A 103 10.38 8.24 -13.84
N THR A 104 10.70 7.08 -13.27
CA THR A 104 12.05 6.79 -12.74
C THR A 104 12.67 5.51 -13.26
N GLN A 105 11.98 4.79 -14.17
CA GLN A 105 12.41 3.49 -14.68
C GLN A 105 12.77 2.51 -13.56
N ALA A 106 12.03 2.56 -12.45
CA ALA A 106 12.25 1.70 -11.31
C ALA A 106 12.19 0.22 -11.73
N PRO A 107 13.05 -0.66 -11.19
CA PRO A 107 13.07 -2.08 -11.52
C PRO A 107 11.93 -2.85 -10.82
N LEU A 108 10.71 -2.32 -10.90
CA LEU A 108 9.48 -2.92 -10.37
C LEU A 108 8.74 -3.65 -11.49
N ARG A 109 7.97 -4.68 -11.12
CA ARG A 109 7.06 -5.32 -12.07
C ARG A 109 5.85 -4.39 -12.31
N PRO A 110 5.48 -4.12 -13.58
CA PRO A 110 4.27 -3.36 -13.88
C PRO A 110 3.02 -4.03 -13.32
N VAL A 111 2.16 -3.24 -12.68
CA VAL A 111 0.80 -3.62 -12.28
C VAL A 111 -0.09 -3.49 -13.52
N GLN A 112 -0.75 -4.57 -13.92
CA GLN A 112 -1.48 -4.63 -15.20
C GLN A 112 -2.99 -4.49 -15.04
N ARG A 113 -3.51 -4.63 -13.82
CA ARG A 113 -4.94 -4.56 -13.50
C ARG A 113 -5.14 -3.83 -12.17
N ILE A 114 -6.28 -3.13 -12.05
CA ILE A 114 -6.70 -2.53 -10.78
C ILE A 114 -6.94 -3.66 -9.78
N TYR A 115 -6.40 -3.52 -8.56
CA TYR A 115 -6.46 -4.54 -7.51
C TYR A 115 -5.77 -5.87 -7.90
N GLU A 116 -4.73 -5.84 -8.74
CA GLU A 116 -3.94 -7.02 -9.10
C GLU A 116 -3.35 -7.73 -7.88
N TRP A 117 -3.01 -6.97 -6.83
CA TRP A 117 -2.39 -7.51 -5.63
C TRP A 117 -3.37 -8.04 -4.59
N VAL A 118 -4.68 -7.91 -4.80
CA VAL A 118 -5.70 -8.48 -3.90
C VAL A 118 -5.83 -9.99 -4.14
N PRO A 119 -5.46 -10.87 -3.18
CA PRO A 119 -5.31 -12.31 -3.42
C PRO A 119 -6.62 -13.06 -3.66
N TYR A 120 -7.72 -12.61 -3.03
CA TYR A 120 -9.04 -13.24 -3.12
C TYR A 120 -10.11 -12.26 -3.63
N ILE A 121 -9.81 -11.52 -4.70
CA ILE A 121 -10.61 -10.37 -5.16
C ILE A 121 -12.13 -10.61 -5.19
N GLU A 122 -12.59 -11.74 -5.73
CA GLU A 122 -14.03 -12.07 -5.78
C GLU A 122 -14.64 -12.25 -4.38
N ARG A 123 -13.90 -12.87 -3.46
CA ARG A 123 -14.35 -13.06 -2.07
C ARG A 123 -14.30 -11.73 -1.31
N THR A 124 -13.26 -10.93 -1.54
CA THR A 124 -13.16 -9.59 -0.96
C THR A 124 -14.31 -8.70 -1.44
N TYR A 125 -14.67 -8.76 -2.72
CA TYR A 125 -15.83 -8.06 -3.26
C TYR A 125 -17.14 -8.52 -2.60
N ALA A 126 -17.37 -9.84 -2.52
CA ALA A 126 -18.54 -10.42 -1.85
C ALA A 126 -18.61 -10.00 -0.37
N PHE A 127 -17.48 -10.03 0.33
CA PHE A 127 -17.34 -9.62 1.73
C PHE A 127 -17.68 -8.15 1.94
N VAL A 128 -17.14 -7.25 1.10
CA VAL A 128 -17.35 -5.79 1.22
C VAL A 128 -18.78 -5.38 0.85
N THR A 129 -19.40 -6.07 -0.11
CA THR A 129 -20.77 -5.79 -0.57
C THR A 129 -21.84 -6.46 0.29
N GLY A 130 -21.45 -7.38 1.18
CA GLY A 130 -22.38 -8.21 1.94
C GLY A 130 -23.13 -9.22 1.07
N ALA A 131 -22.71 -9.42 -0.19
CA ALA A 131 -23.22 -10.43 -1.08
C ALA A 131 -22.70 -11.80 -0.63
N SER A 132 -23.31 -12.35 0.41
CA SER A 132 -23.15 -13.78 0.71
C SER A 132 -23.70 -14.55 -0.50
N GLY A 133 -22.87 -15.40 -1.10
CA GLY A 133 -23.26 -16.22 -2.24
C GLY A 133 -24.57 -16.95 -1.95
N VAL A 134 -25.52 -16.81 -2.88
CA VAL A 134 -26.67 -17.71 -3.04
C VAL A 134 -26.15 -19.08 -3.44
#